data_AF-A0A3B8ZAV6-F1
#
_entry.id   AF-A0A3B8ZAV6-F1
#
_cell.length_a   1.000
_cell.length_b   1.000
_cell.length_c   1.000
_cell.angle_alpha   90.00
_cell.angle_beta   90.00
_cell.angle_gamma   90.00
#
_symmetry.space_group_name_H-M   'P 1'
#
loop_
_entity.id
_entity.type
_entity.pdbx_description
1 polymer ?
#
loop_
_entity_poly.entity_id
_entity_poly.type
_entity_poly.pdbx_seq_one_letter_code
_entity_poly.pdbx_strand_id
1 'polypeptide(L)'
;MAVAATHASPSDRAKQQYGLVWNFVEPFFLVPFLSGFGGWVFEQDSSIPALDTPEVVAALQFVVALQQHRVLPANCDYETADMLFKSGRAAMIINGDWSWSDYLSNTNIDAVIAPLPVVSKTGLPMAPMVATKGYSLNINAQGAQVE
;
A
#
# COMPACT_ATOMS: atom_id res chain seq x y z
N MET A 1 -2.42 -8.72 -5.74
CA MET A 1 -3.37 -9.09 -4.67
C MET A 1 -3.49 -10.61 -4.65
N ALA A 2 -2.94 -11.28 -3.63
CA ALA A 2 -3.07 -12.73 -3.43
C ALA A 2 -4.28 -13.04 -2.53
N VAL A 3 -5.44 -13.38 -3.09
CA VAL A 3 -6.69 -13.46 -2.30
C VAL A 3 -6.83 -14.83 -1.62
N ALA A 4 -6.79 -14.86 -0.29
CA ALA A 4 -7.47 -15.87 0.52
C ALA A 4 -8.60 -15.19 1.30
N ALA A 5 -9.76 -15.85 1.43
CA ALA A 5 -11.00 -15.29 1.98
C ALA A 5 -10.76 -14.59 3.35
N THR A 6 -11.06 -13.29 3.43
CA THR A 6 -10.62 -12.40 4.53
C THR A 6 -11.61 -12.27 5.70
N HIS A 7 -12.45 -13.28 5.97
CA HIS A 7 -13.15 -13.31 7.25
C HIS A 7 -12.23 -13.92 8.32
N ALA A 8 -11.64 -13.06 9.17
CA ALA A 8 -10.84 -13.51 10.31
C ALA A 8 -11.71 -14.34 11.28
N SER A 9 -11.58 -15.66 11.18
CA SER A 9 -12.23 -16.62 12.06
C SER A 9 -11.67 -16.47 13.49
N PRO A 10 -12.39 -16.95 14.53
CA PRO A 10 -11.87 -16.96 15.89
C PRO A 10 -10.50 -17.66 16.04
N SER A 11 -10.19 -18.65 15.20
CA SER A 11 -8.88 -19.32 15.16
C SER A 11 -7.77 -18.45 14.57
N ASP A 12 -8.07 -17.61 13.58
CA ASP A 12 -7.09 -16.69 12.98
C ASP A 12 -6.68 -15.61 13.98
N ARG A 13 -7.62 -15.23 14.87
CA ARG A 13 -7.39 -14.28 15.97
C ARG A 13 -6.39 -14.81 17.00
N ALA A 14 -6.38 -16.11 17.26
CA ALA A 14 -5.42 -16.74 18.17
C ALA A 14 -4.02 -16.89 17.55
N LYS A 15 -3.94 -16.98 16.23
CA LYS A 15 -2.68 -17.13 15.47
C LYS A 15 -2.10 -15.81 14.93
N GLN A 16 -2.76 -14.68 15.24
CA GLN A 16 -2.44 -13.36 14.71
C GLN A 16 -2.25 -13.37 13.17
N GLN A 17 -3.21 -13.95 12.46
CA GLN A 17 -3.26 -13.96 11.00
C GLN A 17 -4.16 -12.81 10.50
N TYR A 18 -3.75 -12.15 9.42
CA TYR A 18 -4.39 -10.98 8.86
C TYR A 18 -4.82 -11.21 7.41
N GLY A 19 -5.92 -10.60 7.01
CA GLY A 19 -6.38 -10.68 5.62
C GLY A 19 -5.50 -9.85 4.69
N LEU A 20 -5.12 -8.64 5.15
CA LEU A 20 -4.38 -7.67 4.37
C LEU A 20 -3.38 -6.92 5.25
N VAL A 21 -2.16 -6.73 4.76
CA VAL A 21 -1.14 -5.87 5.37
C VAL A 21 -0.57 -4.90 4.33
N TRP A 22 -0.25 -3.69 4.78
CA TRP A 22 0.53 -2.70 4.01
C TRP A 22 1.05 -1.63 4.95
N ASN A 23 2.01 -0.84 4.49
CA ASN A 23 2.53 0.29 5.24
C ASN A 23 1.54 1.47 5.24
N PHE A 24 0.53 1.46 6.11
CA PHE A 24 -0.43 2.57 6.21
C PHE A 24 0.07 3.75 7.03
N VAL A 25 1.27 3.65 7.61
CA VAL A 25 1.93 4.77 8.29
C VAL A 25 2.51 5.75 7.26
N GLU A 26 2.91 5.26 6.09
CA GLU A 26 3.51 6.07 5.04
C GLU A 26 2.50 6.54 3.97
N PRO A 27 2.31 7.86 3.76
CA PRO A 27 1.26 8.40 2.88
C PRO A 27 1.33 7.93 1.42
N PHE A 28 2.49 7.53 0.91
CA PHE A 28 2.63 6.98 -0.44
C PHE A 28 1.68 5.79 -0.67
N PHE A 29 1.50 4.93 0.34
CA PHE A 29 0.62 3.77 0.25
C PHE A 29 -0.86 4.09 0.55
N LEU A 30 -1.18 5.33 0.96
CA LEU A 30 -2.56 5.79 1.12
C LEU A 30 -3.17 6.22 -0.22
N VAL A 31 -2.35 6.67 -1.18
CA VAL A 31 -2.80 7.21 -2.48
C VAL A 31 -3.82 6.32 -3.21
N PRO A 32 -3.64 4.98 -3.29
CA PRO A 32 -4.62 4.13 -3.97
C PRO A 32 -6.01 4.16 -3.32
N PHE A 33 -6.08 4.38 -2.00
CA PHE A 33 -7.36 4.55 -1.32
C PHE A 33 -7.96 5.92 -1.60
N LEU A 34 -7.15 6.98 -1.66
CA LEU A 34 -7.65 8.31 -2.04
C LEU A 34 -8.29 8.27 -3.43
N SER A 35 -7.56 7.75 -4.43
CA SER A 35 -8.06 7.66 -5.80
C SER A 35 -9.28 6.74 -5.94
N GLY A 36 -9.31 5.63 -5.21
CA GLY A 36 -10.48 4.75 -5.15
C GLY A 36 -11.73 5.41 -4.56
N PHE A 37 -11.59 6.47 -3.77
CA PHE A 37 -12.71 7.25 -3.23
C PHE A 37 -12.95 8.55 -4.00
N GLY A 38 -12.21 8.81 -5.07
CA GLY A 38 -12.32 10.02 -5.89
C GLY A 38 -11.54 11.23 -5.36
N GLY A 39 -10.74 11.04 -4.31
CA GLY A 39 -9.88 12.08 -3.74
C GLY A 39 -8.49 12.10 -4.39
N TRP A 40 -7.80 13.24 -4.25
CA TRP A 40 -6.42 13.42 -4.69
C TRP A 40 -5.64 14.31 -3.72
N VAL A 41 -4.32 14.33 -3.85
CA VAL A 41 -3.42 15.08 -2.94
C VAL A 41 -3.36 16.57 -3.25
N PHE A 42 -3.57 16.95 -4.51
CA PHE A 42 -3.59 18.34 -4.99
C PHE A 42 -4.88 18.63 -5.74
N GLU A 43 -5.23 19.91 -5.84
CA GLU A 43 -6.24 20.35 -6.78
C GLU A 43 -5.82 20.04 -8.22
N GLN A 44 -6.80 19.89 -9.11
CA GLN A 44 -6.53 19.62 -10.52
C GLN A 44 -5.69 20.74 -11.13
N ASP A 45 -4.60 20.37 -11.82
CA ASP A 45 -3.69 21.29 -12.52
C ASP A 45 -3.11 22.40 -11.63
N SER A 46 -2.97 22.14 -10.34
CA SER A 46 -2.55 23.11 -9.32
C SER A 46 -1.58 22.49 -8.32
N SER A 47 -0.75 23.32 -7.67
CA SER A 47 0.10 22.92 -6.56
C SER A 47 -0.56 23.12 -5.19
N ILE A 48 -1.85 23.46 -5.15
CA ILE A 48 -2.61 23.66 -3.92
C ILE A 48 -3.04 22.29 -3.37
N PRO A 49 -2.74 21.95 -2.09
CA PRO A 49 -3.16 20.69 -1.49
C PRO A 49 -4.69 20.57 -1.38
N ALA A 50 -5.23 19.40 -1.71
CA ALA A 50 -6.67 19.09 -1.66
C ALA A 50 -7.01 17.99 -0.62
N LEU A 51 -6.41 18.09 0.57
CA LEU A 51 -6.48 17.03 1.58
C LEU A 51 -7.74 17.09 2.47
N ASP A 52 -8.41 18.24 2.56
CA ASP A 52 -9.65 18.41 3.33
C ASP A 52 -10.88 18.36 2.41
N THR A 53 -11.10 17.20 1.80
CA THR A 53 -12.23 16.94 0.91
C THR A 53 -13.09 15.80 1.45
N PRO A 54 -14.42 15.78 1.18
CA PRO A 54 -15.29 14.68 1.57
C PRO A 54 -14.78 13.30 1.11
N GLU A 55 -14.14 13.25 -0.06
CA GLU A 55 -13.57 12.05 -0.66
C GLU A 55 -12.35 11.54 0.12
N VAL A 56 -11.43 12.44 0.50
CA VAL A 56 -10.26 12.09 1.34
C VAL A 56 -10.71 11.65 2.73
N VAL A 57 -11.69 12.33 3.33
CA VAL A 57 -12.27 11.93 4.62
C VAL A 57 -12.89 10.53 4.52
N ALA A 58 -13.64 10.24 3.45
CA ALA A 58 -14.24 8.93 3.23
C ALA A 58 -13.19 7.81 3.04
N ALA A 59 -12.09 8.08 2.33
CA ALA A 59 -10.97 7.16 2.18
C ALA A 59 -10.32 6.82 3.54
N LEU A 60 -10.06 7.85 4.37
CA LEU A 60 -9.47 7.67 5.70
C LEU A 60 -10.42 6.90 6.64
N GLN A 61 -11.71 7.22 6.60
CA GLN A 61 -12.73 6.48 7.35
C GLN A 61 -12.78 5.00 6.95
N PHE A 62 -12.59 4.69 5.66
CA PHE A 62 -12.52 3.31 5.19
C PHE A 62 -11.29 2.58 5.75
N VAL A 63 -10.11 3.22 5.76
CA VAL A 63 -8.89 2.64 6.37
C VAL A 63 -9.09 2.40 7.86
N VAL A 64 -9.69 3.35 8.59
CA VAL A 64 -10.05 3.20 10.01
C VAL A 64 -11.05 2.06 10.21
N ALA A 65 -12.04 1.91 9.33
CA ALA A 65 -12.99 0.80 9.41
C ALA A 65 -12.29 -0.56 9.22
N LEU A 66 -11.31 -0.68 8.32
CA LEU A 66 -10.52 -1.90 8.16
C LEU A 66 -9.74 -2.27 9.44
N GLN A 67 -9.20 -1.27 10.15
CA GLN A 67 -8.58 -1.46 11.47
C GLN A 67 -9.61 -1.93 12.51
N GLN A 68 -10.77 -1.27 12.59
CA GLN A 68 -11.84 -1.61 13.54
C GLN A 68 -12.40 -3.02 13.31
N HIS A 69 -12.52 -3.43 12.05
CA HIS A 69 -12.92 -4.79 11.67
C HIS A 69 -11.79 -5.82 11.77
N ARG A 70 -10.58 -5.40 12.20
CA ARG A 70 -9.39 -6.25 12.37
C ARG A 70 -9.01 -7.02 11.10
N VAL A 71 -9.26 -6.42 9.94
CA VAL A 71 -8.79 -6.95 8.65
C VAL A 71 -7.26 -6.85 8.56
N LEU A 72 -6.71 -5.83 9.23
CA LEU A 72 -5.30 -5.46 9.25
C LEU A 72 -4.83 -5.21 10.70
N PRO A 73 -3.50 -5.20 10.98
CA PRO A 73 -2.93 -4.97 12.31
C PRO A 73 -3.23 -3.56 12.84
N ALA A 74 -3.27 -3.37 14.17
CA ALA A 74 -3.52 -2.04 14.75
C ALA A 74 -2.48 -0.98 14.32
N ASN A 75 -1.23 -1.39 14.15
CA ASN A 75 -0.18 -0.60 13.54
C ASN A 75 0.59 -1.47 12.54
N CYS A 76 0.90 -0.93 11.36
CA CYS A 76 1.65 -1.65 10.33
C CYS A 76 2.52 -0.67 9.54
N ASP A 77 3.79 -0.63 9.89
CA ASP A 77 4.84 -0.01 9.09
C ASP A 77 5.31 -0.98 7.98
N TYR A 78 6.32 -0.56 7.22
CA TYR A 78 6.86 -1.34 6.10
C TYR A 78 7.40 -2.70 6.57
N GLU A 79 8.25 -2.69 7.59
CA GLU A 79 8.90 -3.88 8.14
C GLU A 79 7.90 -4.86 8.73
N THR A 80 6.89 -4.35 9.44
CA THR A 80 5.81 -5.18 10.00
C THR A 80 4.99 -5.83 8.89
N ALA A 81 4.61 -5.07 7.85
CA ALA A 81 3.86 -5.62 6.71
C ALA A 81 4.66 -6.71 5.98
N ASP A 82 5.93 -6.42 5.72
CA ASP A 82 6.86 -7.34 5.06
C ASP A 82 7.05 -8.64 5.84
N MET A 83 7.32 -8.54 7.15
CA MET A 83 7.49 -9.68 8.05
C MET A 83 6.22 -10.53 8.14
N LEU A 84 5.04 -9.89 8.30
CA LEU A 84 3.77 -10.62 8.41
C LEU A 84 3.46 -11.39 7.13
N PHE A 85 3.73 -10.81 5.96
CA PHE A 85 3.53 -11.51 4.69
C PHE A 85 4.53 -12.67 4.53
N LYS A 86 5.83 -12.42 4.73
CA LYS A 86 6.89 -13.44 4.58
C LYS A 86 6.76 -14.62 5.54
N SER A 87 6.17 -14.42 6.71
CA SER A 87 5.91 -15.47 7.70
C SER A 87 4.60 -16.24 7.46
N GLY A 88 3.88 -15.96 6.38
CA GLY A 88 2.59 -16.59 6.08
C GLY A 88 1.45 -16.15 7.03
N ARG A 89 1.66 -15.04 7.75
CA ARG A 89 0.69 -14.47 8.68
C ARG A 89 -0.22 -13.41 8.06
N ALA A 90 0.01 -13.06 6.79
CA ALA A 90 -0.90 -12.23 6.02
C ALA A 90 -1.21 -12.87 4.68
N ALA A 91 -2.49 -12.91 4.29
CA ALA A 91 -2.90 -13.45 2.98
C ALA A 91 -2.50 -12.51 1.83
N MET A 92 -2.68 -11.20 2.02
CA MET A 92 -2.37 -10.17 1.02
C MET A 92 -1.39 -9.14 1.57
N ILE A 93 -0.52 -8.66 0.68
CA ILE A 93 0.26 -7.45 0.88
C ILE A 93 0.03 -6.45 -0.25
N ILE A 94 -0.05 -5.15 0.07
CA ILE A 94 0.12 -4.06 -0.91
C ILE A 94 1.55 -3.54 -0.73
N ASN A 95 2.39 -3.72 -1.76
CA ASN A 95 3.76 -3.23 -1.81
C ASN A 95 4.17 -2.86 -3.25
N GLY A 96 5.32 -2.20 -3.41
CA GLY A 96 5.87 -1.83 -4.69
C GLY A 96 6.65 -2.93 -5.40
N ASP A 97 6.96 -2.71 -6.67
CA ASP A 97 7.66 -3.63 -7.57
C ASP A 97 9.08 -3.99 -7.08
N TRP A 98 9.74 -3.08 -6.38
CA TRP A 98 11.03 -3.32 -5.75
C TRP A 98 11.06 -4.49 -4.76
N SER A 99 9.90 -4.89 -4.21
CA SER A 99 9.78 -5.98 -3.24
C SER A 99 9.59 -7.36 -3.88
N TRP A 100 9.24 -7.43 -5.17
CA TRP A 100 8.82 -8.68 -5.81
C TRP A 100 9.90 -9.75 -5.82
N SER A 101 11.17 -9.37 -6.06
CA SER A 101 12.27 -10.33 -6.08
C SER A 101 12.41 -11.07 -4.74
N ASP A 102 12.19 -10.37 -3.63
CA ASP A 102 12.30 -10.93 -2.29
C ASP A 102 11.18 -11.95 -2.05
N TYR A 103 9.93 -11.58 -2.34
CA TYR A 103 8.78 -12.46 -2.18
C TYR A 103 8.83 -13.68 -3.09
N LEU A 104 9.15 -13.49 -4.38
CA LEU A 104 9.17 -14.58 -5.36
C LEU A 104 10.37 -15.53 -5.18
N SER A 105 11.43 -15.10 -4.49
CA SER A 105 12.56 -15.96 -4.14
C SER A 105 12.34 -16.78 -2.85
N ASN A 106 11.36 -16.39 -2.03
CA ASN A 106 11.04 -17.10 -0.80
C ASN A 106 10.19 -18.33 -1.10
N THR A 107 10.78 -19.51 -0.92
CA THR A 107 10.12 -20.81 -1.18
C THR A 107 8.91 -21.10 -0.28
N ASN A 108 8.71 -20.34 0.79
CA ASN A 108 7.54 -20.45 1.67
C ASN A 108 6.36 -19.58 1.20
N ILE A 109 6.53 -18.81 0.12
CA ILE A 109 5.51 -17.92 -0.42
C ILE A 109 5.10 -18.46 -1.80
N ASP A 110 3.88 -18.97 -1.90
CA ASP A 110 3.21 -19.23 -3.18
C ASP A 110 2.23 -18.09 -3.45
N ALA A 111 2.71 -17.04 -4.13
CA ALA A 111 1.96 -15.80 -4.32
C ALA A 111 1.92 -15.35 -5.78
N VAL A 112 0.87 -14.59 -6.10
CA VAL A 112 0.67 -13.96 -7.40
C VAL A 112 0.54 -12.44 -7.27
N ILE A 113 0.97 -11.74 -8.31
CA ILE A 113 0.72 -10.30 -8.45
C ILE A 113 -0.66 -10.13 -9.11
N ALA A 114 -1.44 -9.16 -8.64
CA ALA A 114 -2.73 -8.83 -9.22
C ALA A 114 -3.03 -7.33 -9.03
N PRO A 115 -3.87 -6.72 -9.89
CA PRO A 115 -4.27 -5.33 -9.76
C PRO A 115 -4.88 -5.00 -8.39
N LEU A 116 -4.82 -3.73 -8.01
CA LEU A 116 -5.57 -3.26 -6.85
C LEU A 116 -7.09 -3.29 -7.12
N PRO A 117 -7.93 -3.47 -6.10
CA PRO A 117 -9.38 -3.57 -6.26
C PRO A 117 -10.05 -2.30 -6.79
N VAL A 118 -11.28 -2.47 -7.26
CA VAL A 118 -12.25 -1.39 -7.47
C VAL A 118 -13.04 -1.19 -6.18
N VAL A 119 -13.16 0.04 -5.71
CA VAL A 119 -13.95 0.35 -4.51
C VAL A 119 -15.43 0.23 -4.85
N SER A 120 -16.12 -0.76 -4.26
CA SER A 120 -17.52 -1.06 -4.61
C SER A 120 -18.48 0.12 -4.40
N LYS A 121 -18.20 1.02 -3.45
CA LYS A 121 -19.04 2.17 -3.13
C LYS A 121 -19.00 3.25 -4.23
N THR A 122 -17.86 3.42 -4.90
CA THR A 122 -17.63 4.49 -5.88
C THR A 122 -17.54 3.97 -7.32
N GLY A 123 -17.25 2.68 -7.49
CA GLY A 123 -16.94 2.09 -8.79
C GLY A 123 -15.58 2.50 -9.35
N LEU A 124 -14.76 3.22 -8.56
CA LEU A 124 -13.45 3.71 -9.01
C LEU A 124 -12.33 2.70 -8.68
N PRO A 125 -11.36 2.52 -9.58
CA PRO A 125 -10.19 1.69 -9.29
C PRO A 125 -9.29 2.37 -8.25
N MET A 126 -8.71 1.57 -7.36
CA MET A 126 -7.60 2.04 -6.51
C MET A 126 -6.35 2.23 -7.37
N ALA A 127 -6.08 3.47 -7.80
CA ALA A 127 -4.95 3.80 -8.65
C ALA A 127 -3.74 4.26 -7.81
N PRO A 128 -2.61 3.54 -7.81
CA PRO A 128 -1.41 3.96 -7.10
C PRO A 128 -0.72 5.14 -7.80
N MET A 129 0.10 5.87 -7.04
CA MET A 129 1.00 6.86 -7.64
C MET A 129 2.10 6.13 -8.43
N VAL A 130 2.31 6.55 -9.67
CA VAL A 130 3.42 6.07 -10.50
C VAL A 130 4.58 7.04 -10.31
N ALA A 131 5.69 6.54 -9.77
CA ALA A 131 6.92 7.30 -9.57
C ALA A 131 8.10 6.56 -10.21
N THR A 132 9.16 7.30 -10.55
CA THR A 132 10.40 6.74 -11.10
C THR A 132 11.56 6.91 -10.13
N LYS A 133 12.51 5.97 -10.17
CA LYS A 133 13.81 6.11 -9.50
C LYS A 133 14.82 6.57 -10.54
N GLY A 134 15.44 7.73 -10.33
CA GLY A 134 16.35 8.33 -11.29
C GLY A 134 17.57 8.97 -10.64
N TYR A 135 18.57 9.27 -11.46
CA TYR A 135 19.77 9.99 -11.06
C TYR A 135 19.61 11.49 -11.37
N SER A 136 20.09 12.33 -10.47
CA SER A 136 20.23 13.77 -10.70
C SER A 136 21.71 14.17 -10.63
N LEU A 137 22.12 15.11 -11.47
CA LEU A 137 23.45 15.69 -11.39
C LEU A 137 23.45 16.80 -10.34
N ASN A 138 24.38 16.73 -9.39
CA ASN A 138 24.60 17.84 -8.46
C ASN A 138 25.18 19.02 -9.24
N ILE A 139 24.59 20.22 -9.10
CA ILE A 139 25.08 21.43 -9.77
C ILE A 139 26.52 21.77 -9.39
N ASN A 140 26.98 21.29 -8.23
CA ASN A 140 28.34 21.46 -7.73
C ASN A 140 29.30 20.34 -8.16
N ALA A 141 28.83 19.31 -8.88
CA ALA A 141 29.69 18.24 -9.34
C ALA A 141 30.69 18.79 -10.36
N GLN A 142 31.95 18.90 -9.94
CA GLN A 142 33.07 19.13 -10.85
C GLN A 142 33.52 17.75 -11.32
N GLY A 143 33.36 17.48 -12.63
CA GLY A 143 33.82 16.22 -13.20
C GLY A 143 35.30 16.00 -12.88
N ALA A 144 35.69 14.76 -12.59
CA ALA A 144 37.10 14.41 -12.62
C ALA A 144 37.60 14.65 -14.05
N GLN A 145 38.65 15.46 -14.20
CA GLN A 145 39.41 15.47 -15.46
C GLN A 145 40.01 14.06 -15.58
N VAL A 146 39.51 13.29 -16.53
CA VAL A 146 40.04 11.96 -16.82
C VAL A 146 41.31 12.21 -17.65
N GLU A 147 42.49 11.94 -17.07
CA GLU A 147 43.77 11.88 -17.79
C GLU A 147 43.84 10.64 -18.69
#